data_AF-A0A956JYA9-F1
#
_entry.id   AF-A0A956JYA9-F1
#
_cell.length_a   1.000
_cell.length_b   1.000
_cell.length_c   1.000
_cell.angle_alpha   90.00
_cell.angle_beta   90.00
_cell.angle_gamma   90.00
#
_symmetry.space_group_name_H-M   'P 1'
#
loop_
_entity.id
_entity.type
_entity.pdbx_description
1 polymer ?
#
loop_
_entity_poly.entity_id
_entity_poly.type
_entity_poly.pdbx_seq_one_letter_code
_entity_poly.pdbx_strand_id
1 'polypeptide(L)'
;PDAATPDAATPDAAPAASHLTVHVPDDFAGTTRQLVVVYHPQPTLSGAPTGSLYQANAPALTAGADVDLAVDPLGVTGTYYVTTVLYMVGGGQFVPASGIDYLATSTTSFEFDGGPMDLGAIDLALAP
;
A
#
# COMPACT_ATOMS: atom_id res chain seq x y z
N PRO A 1 -15.49 47.69 22.77
CA PRO A 1 -16.49 46.62 22.62
C PRO A 1 -17.00 46.59 21.17
N ASP A 2 -16.90 45.51 20.40
CA ASP A 2 -16.69 44.12 20.79
C ASP A 2 -16.25 43.33 19.54
N ALA A 3 -15.43 42.31 19.80
CA ALA A 3 -15.08 41.14 18.99
C ALA A 3 -14.79 41.27 17.48
N ALA A 4 -13.50 41.11 17.17
CA ALA A 4 -13.06 40.40 15.98
C ALA A 4 -13.59 38.96 16.02
N THR A 5 -14.31 38.54 14.98
CA THR A 5 -14.53 37.12 14.72
C THR A 5 -13.34 36.61 13.92
N PRO A 6 -12.49 35.72 14.45
CA PRO A 6 -11.57 34.99 13.60
C PRO A 6 -12.40 34.04 12.74
N ASP A 7 -12.35 34.24 11.43
CA ASP A 7 -12.76 33.25 10.44
C ASP A 7 -11.88 32.03 10.70
N ALA A 8 -12.43 31.06 11.41
CA ALA A 8 -11.79 29.79 11.66
C ALA A 8 -11.67 29.13 10.30
N ALA A 9 -10.46 29.16 9.74
CA ALA A 9 -10.08 28.30 8.64
C ALA A 9 -10.53 26.88 9.02
N THR A 10 -11.61 26.42 8.38
CA THR A 10 -11.93 25.00 8.31
C THR A 10 -10.62 24.34 7.91
N PRO A 11 -10.01 23.45 8.72
CA PRO A 11 -8.95 22.63 8.21
C PRO A 11 -9.59 21.89 7.05
N ASP A 12 -9.14 22.24 5.85
CA ASP A 12 -9.46 21.56 4.61
C ASP A 12 -9.35 20.07 4.94
N ALA A 13 -10.51 19.44 5.12
CA ALA A 13 -10.57 18.03 5.42
C ALA A 13 -10.15 17.41 4.11
N ALA A 14 -8.83 17.23 3.95
CA ALA A 14 -8.24 16.45 2.89
C ALA A 14 -9.16 15.23 2.73
N PRO A 15 -9.61 14.91 1.51
CA PRO A 15 -10.46 13.75 1.33
C PRO A 15 -9.81 12.62 2.08
N ALA A 16 -10.55 12.01 3.03
CA ALA A 16 -10.01 10.98 3.92
C ALA A 16 -9.14 10.08 3.05
N ALA A 17 -7.81 10.09 3.25
CA ALA A 17 -6.96 9.33 2.35
C ALA A 17 -7.30 7.85 2.59
N SER A 18 -7.16 7.02 1.56
CA SER A 18 -7.21 5.59 1.81
C SER A 18 -5.89 5.16 2.42
N HIS A 19 -5.95 4.29 3.43
CA HIS A 19 -4.78 3.87 4.17
C HIS A 19 -4.56 2.37 4.03
N LEU A 20 -3.30 1.97 3.97
CA LEU A 20 -2.85 0.58 4.07
C LEU A 20 -1.64 0.54 4.99
N THR A 21 -1.76 -0.19 6.10
CA THR A 21 -0.63 -0.45 6.97
C THR A 21 0.16 -1.64 6.43
N VAL A 22 1.46 -1.46 6.24
CA VAL A 22 2.38 -2.53 5.84
C VAL A 22 3.32 -2.84 6.99
N HIS A 23 3.23 -4.05 7.52
CA HIS A 23 4.15 -4.52 8.54
C HIS A 23 5.43 -5.05 7.86
N VAL A 24 6.55 -4.39 8.16
CA VAL A 24 7.86 -4.79 7.65
C VAL A 24 8.43 -5.85 8.60
N PRO A 25 8.87 -7.01 8.10
CA PRO A 25 9.32 -8.09 8.96
C PRO A 25 10.59 -7.72 9.74
N ASP A 26 10.76 -8.31 10.92
CA ASP A 26 11.92 -8.04 11.80
C ASP A 26 13.27 -8.45 11.17
N ASP A 27 13.26 -9.44 10.27
CA ASP A 27 14.43 -9.89 9.52
C ASP A 27 14.66 -9.10 8.22
N PHE A 28 13.89 -8.03 7.99
CA PHE A 28 14.07 -7.17 6.83
C PHE A 28 15.49 -6.62 6.75
N ALA A 29 16.17 -6.92 5.65
CA ALA A 29 17.52 -6.45 5.38
C ALA A 29 17.71 -6.18 3.88
N GLY A 30 18.58 -5.21 3.57
CA GLY A 30 18.97 -4.89 2.20
C GLY A 30 18.56 -3.48 1.77
N THR A 31 18.59 -3.24 0.47
CA THR A 31 18.27 -1.95 -0.13
C THR A 31 16.98 -2.08 -0.91
N THR A 32 15.99 -1.25 -0.57
CA THR A 32 14.73 -1.17 -1.31
C THR A 32 14.97 -0.54 -2.68
N ARG A 33 14.30 -1.08 -3.69
CA ARG A 33 14.27 -0.48 -5.02
C ARG A 33 12.92 0.18 -5.28
N GLN A 34 11.84 -0.50 -4.96
CA GLN A 34 10.50 -0.03 -5.25
C GLN A 34 9.46 -0.75 -4.39
N LEU A 35 8.49 -0.01 -3.86
CA LEU A 35 7.31 -0.56 -3.21
C LEU A 35 6.10 -0.25 -4.06
N VAL A 36 5.30 -1.26 -4.36
CA VAL A 36 4.09 -1.12 -5.17
C VAL A 36 2.95 -1.83 -4.46
N VAL A 37 1.81 -1.15 -4.38
CA VAL A 37 0.55 -1.74 -3.95
C VAL A 37 -0.31 -1.89 -5.19
N VAL A 38 -0.75 -3.12 -5.47
CA VAL A 38 -1.54 -3.47 -6.65
C VAL A 38 -2.83 -4.16 -6.25
N TYR A 39 -3.83 -4.13 -7.12
CA TYR A 39 -5.10 -4.80 -6.91
C TYR A 39 -5.41 -5.78 -8.06
N HIS A 40 -6.06 -6.90 -7.73
CA HIS A 40 -6.39 -7.97 -8.68
C HIS A 40 -7.61 -8.77 -8.23
N PRO A 41 -8.36 -9.42 -9.15
CA PRO A 41 -9.64 -10.06 -8.83
C PRO A 41 -9.52 -11.46 -8.21
N GLN A 42 -8.31 -12.01 -8.15
CA GLN A 42 -8.04 -13.39 -7.67
C GLN A 42 -7.30 -13.37 -6.33
N PRO A 43 -7.43 -14.39 -5.47
CA PRO A 43 -6.74 -14.43 -4.18
C PRO A 43 -5.22 -14.58 -4.30
N THR A 44 -4.73 -15.09 -5.42
CA THR A 44 -3.31 -15.17 -5.73
C THR A 44 -2.97 -14.22 -6.86
N LEU A 45 -1.82 -13.57 -6.78
CA LEU A 45 -1.32 -12.75 -7.87
C LEU A 45 -0.90 -13.68 -9.02
N SER A 46 -1.77 -13.84 -10.00
CA SER A 46 -1.55 -14.64 -11.20
C SER A 46 -1.51 -13.73 -12.43
N GLY A 47 -0.32 -13.53 -12.99
CA GLY A 47 -0.13 -12.65 -14.14
C GLY A 47 -0.07 -11.15 -13.76
N ALA A 48 -0.51 -10.29 -14.68
CA ALA A 48 -0.47 -8.85 -14.47
C ALA A 48 -1.60 -8.40 -13.53
N PRO A 49 -1.34 -7.45 -12.62
CA PRO A 49 -2.39 -6.86 -11.78
C PRO A 49 -3.38 -6.06 -12.63
N THR A 50 -4.57 -5.80 -12.07
CA THR A 50 -5.56 -4.92 -12.69
C THR A 50 -5.06 -3.47 -12.72
N GLY A 51 -4.36 -3.05 -11.66
CA GLY A 51 -3.78 -1.72 -11.54
C GLY A 51 -2.99 -1.57 -10.25
N SER A 52 -2.47 -0.36 -10.01
CA SER A 52 -1.71 0.02 -8.82
C SER A 52 -2.46 1.08 -8.02
N LEU A 53 -2.51 0.91 -6.69
CA LEU A 53 -3.05 1.89 -5.75
C LEU A 53 -1.96 2.81 -5.19
N TYR A 54 -0.71 2.35 -5.18
CA TYR A 54 0.42 3.11 -4.64
C TYR A 54 1.73 2.66 -5.27
N GLN A 55 2.66 3.60 -5.40
CA GLN A 55 4.03 3.31 -5.83
C GLN A 55 5.02 4.28 -5.19
N ALA A 56 6.08 3.74 -4.60
CA ALA A 56 7.21 4.50 -4.08
C ALA A 56 8.54 3.96 -4.61
N ASN A 57 9.42 4.85 -5.01
CA ASN A 57 10.77 4.51 -5.48
C ASN A 57 11.74 4.57 -4.30
N ALA A 58 12.46 3.46 -4.06
CA ALA A 58 13.43 3.27 -2.99
C ALA A 58 12.97 3.81 -1.62
N PRO A 59 11.81 3.34 -1.09
CA PRO A 59 11.31 3.82 0.20
C PRO A 59 12.26 3.42 1.33
N ALA A 60 12.47 4.34 2.28
CA ALA A 60 13.20 4.03 3.51
C ALA A 60 12.28 3.22 4.44
N LEU A 61 12.58 1.93 4.61
CA LEU A 61 11.85 1.02 5.49
C LEU A 61 12.76 0.59 6.64
N THR A 62 12.17 0.43 7.82
CA THR A 62 12.86 -0.07 9.02
C THR A 62 12.31 -1.45 9.35
N ALA A 63 13.18 -2.40 9.69
CA ALA A 63 12.76 -3.74 10.10
C ALA A 63 11.87 -3.68 11.35
N GLY A 64 10.80 -4.49 11.37
CA GLY A 64 9.81 -4.54 12.46
C GLY A 64 8.90 -3.31 12.55
N ALA A 65 8.98 -2.38 11.59
CA ALA A 65 8.16 -1.16 11.61
C ALA A 65 6.84 -1.34 10.85
N ASP A 66 5.80 -0.69 11.37
CA ASP A 66 4.55 -0.48 10.64
C ASP A 66 4.64 0.78 9.80
N VAL A 67 4.36 0.64 8.51
CA VAL A 67 4.38 1.75 7.56
C VAL A 67 2.98 2.00 7.05
N ASP A 68 2.43 3.16 7.42
CA ASP A 68 1.16 3.63 6.91
C ASP A 68 1.34 4.24 5.51
N LEU A 69 0.67 3.64 4.52
CA LEU A 69 0.70 4.09 3.13
C LEU A 69 -0.61 4.79 2.79
N ALA A 70 -0.50 6.04 2.32
CA ALA A 70 -1.61 6.73 1.67
C ALA A 70 -1.79 6.17 0.25
N VAL A 71 -2.76 5.29 0.08
CA VAL A 71 -3.09 4.67 -1.22
C VAL A 71 -4.20 5.46 -1.92
N ASP A 72 -4.26 5.35 -3.25
CA ASP A 72 -5.27 6.04 -4.06
C ASP A 72 -6.16 5.04 -4.82
N PRO A 73 -7.32 4.65 -4.25
CA PRO A 73 -8.31 3.83 -4.92
C PRO A 73 -9.37 4.65 -5.66
N LEU A 74 -9.19 5.96 -5.85
CA LEU A 74 -10.20 6.80 -6.48
C LEU A 74 -10.54 6.28 -7.89
N GLY A 75 -11.83 6.02 -8.11
CA GLY A 75 -12.34 5.48 -9.37
C GLY A 75 -12.16 3.96 -9.56
N VAL A 76 -11.57 3.25 -8.58
CA VAL A 76 -11.58 1.78 -8.55
C VAL A 76 -12.92 1.31 -7.98
N THR A 77 -13.63 0.45 -8.71
CA THR A 77 -14.91 -0.11 -8.26
C THR A 77 -14.96 -1.62 -8.46
N GLY A 78 -15.46 -2.36 -7.47
CA GLY A 78 -15.60 -3.81 -7.51
C GLY A 78 -14.84 -4.53 -6.39
N THR A 79 -14.88 -5.85 -6.41
CA THR A 79 -14.26 -6.68 -5.37
C THR A 79 -12.87 -7.13 -5.79
N TYR A 80 -11.83 -6.72 -5.05
CA TYR A 80 -10.44 -7.02 -5.37
C TYR A 80 -9.62 -7.43 -4.16
N TYR A 81 -8.61 -8.25 -4.40
CA TYR A 81 -7.52 -8.49 -3.47
C TYR A 81 -6.44 -7.44 -3.68
N VAL A 82 -5.74 -7.11 -2.61
CA VAL A 82 -4.65 -6.15 -2.61
C VAL A 82 -3.36 -6.91 -2.34
N THR A 83 -2.36 -6.67 -3.18
CA THR A 83 -1.03 -7.23 -3.02
C THR A 83 -0.02 -6.11 -2.95
N THR A 84 0.86 -6.18 -1.96
CA THR A 84 2.00 -5.30 -1.85
C THR A 84 3.26 -6.06 -2.20
N VAL A 85 4.03 -5.49 -3.11
CA VAL A 85 5.31 -6.02 -3.56
C VAL A 85 6.39 -5.00 -3.22
N LEU A 86 7.37 -5.44 -2.45
CA LEU A 86 8.59 -4.68 -2.20
C LEU A 86 9.73 -5.31 -2.99
N TYR A 87 10.09 -4.66 -4.09
CA TYR A 87 11.24 -5.02 -4.89
C TYR A 87 12.52 -4.50 -4.24
N MET A 88 13.47 -5.41 -4.05
CA MET A 88 14.79 -5.15 -3.50
C MET A 88 15.82 -5.01 -4.62
N VAL A 89 16.96 -4.39 -4.30
CA VAL A 89 18.12 -4.38 -5.20
C VAL A 89 18.62 -5.81 -5.40
N GLY A 90 18.75 -6.23 -6.66
CA GLY A 90 19.09 -7.61 -7.02
C GLY A 90 17.86 -8.54 -7.18
N GLY A 91 16.66 -8.04 -6.87
CA GLY A 91 15.40 -8.76 -7.07
C GLY A 91 14.82 -8.60 -8.48
N GLY A 92 13.58 -9.04 -8.64
CA GLY A 92 12.84 -9.03 -9.89
C GLY A 92 12.34 -7.65 -10.30
N GLN A 93 12.02 -7.46 -11.58
CA GLN A 93 11.58 -6.16 -12.12
C GLN A 93 10.05 -6.01 -12.16
N PHE A 94 9.36 -7.07 -12.56
CA PHE A 94 7.90 -7.13 -12.68
C PHE A 94 7.31 -8.31 -11.90
N VAL A 95 8.06 -9.41 -11.84
CA VAL A 95 7.74 -10.58 -11.02
C VAL A 95 8.75 -10.60 -9.88
N PRO A 96 8.31 -10.67 -8.61
CA PRO A 96 9.22 -10.72 -7.49
C PRO A 96 10.12 -11.97 -7.57
N ALA A 97 11.39 -11.80 -7.24
CA ALA A 97 12.37 -12.88 -7.15
C ALA A 97 12.28 -13.55 -5.78
N SER A 98 12.11 -14.87 -5.79
CA SER A 98 12.10 -15.72 -4.60
C SER A 98 13.34 -15.49 -3.73
N GLY A 99 13.12 -15.32 -2.42
CA GLY A 99 14.18 -15.13 -1.44
C GLY A 99 14.93 -13.79 -1.49
N ILE A 100 14.50 -12.85 -2.33
CA ILE A 100 15.10 -11.51 -2.43
C ILE A 100 14.04 -10.42 -2.23
N ASP A 101 12.93 -10.50 -2.96
CA ASP A 101 11.85 -9.53 -2.85
C ASP A 101 10.87 -9.92 -1.74
N TYR A 102 10.09 -8.97 -1.26
CA TYR A 102 9.02 -9.22 -0.29
C TYR A 102 7.65 -9.04 -0.93
N LEU A 103 6.70 -9.87 -0.51
CA LEU A 103 5.36 -9.96 -1.03
C LEU A 103 4.37 -10.15 0.13
N ALA A 104 3.24 -9.46 0.06
CA ALA A 104 2.09 -9.70 0.91
C ALA A 104 0.82 -9.58 0.09
N THR A 105 -0.10 -10.53 0.21
CA THR A 105 -1.42 -10.47 -0.40
C THR A 105 -2.48 -10.51 0.69
N SER A 106 -3.50 -9.67 0.57
CA SER A 106 -4.64 -9.70 1.47
C SER A 106 -5.32 -11.07 1.44
N THR A 107 -5.66 -11.60 2.61
CA THR A 107 -6.33 -12.92 2.72
C THR A 107 -7.80 -12.83 2.31
N THR A 108 -8.39 -11.65 2.44
CA THR A 108 -9.75 -11.31 2.03
C THR A 108 -9.73 -10.29 0.90
N SER A 109 -10.80 -10.29 0.11
CA SER A 109 -11.06 -9.23 -0.86
C SER A 109 -11.70 -8.03 -0.20
N PHE A 110 -11.50 -6.85 -0.79
CA PHE A 110 -12.11 -5.59 -0.42
C PHE A 110 -13.12 -5.17 -1.47
N GLU A 111 -14.23 -4.58 -1.04
CA GLU A 111 -15.20 -3.95 -1.92
C GLU A 111 -14.83 -2.48 -2.10
N PHE A 112 -14.37 -2.14 -3.29
CA PHE A 112 -14.05 -0.76 -3.68
C PHE A 112 -15.30 -0.10 -4.25
N ASP A 113 -15.66 1.06 -3.72
CA ASP A 113 -16.82 1.86 -4.16
C ASP A 113 -16.40 3.15 -4.90
N GLY A 114 -15.10 3.32 -5.13
CA GLY A 114 -14.47 4.49 -5.76
C GLY A 114 -14.17 5.62 -4.79
N GLY A 115 -14.44 5.45 -3.49
CA GLY A 115 -14.14 6.41 -2.44
C GLY A 115 -12.95 6.02 -1.53
N PRO A 116 -12.65 6.88 -0.55
CA PRO A 116 -11.76 6.57 0.56
C PRO A 116 -12.08 5.29 1.30
N MET A 117 -11.07 4.49 1.63
CA MET A 117 -11.23 3.30 2.46
C MET A 117 -9.97 2.93 3.23
N ASP A 118 -10.16 2.24 4.35
CA ASP A 118 -9.09 1.58 5.09
C ASP A 118 -8.94 0.14 4.60
N LEU A 119 -7.76 -0.20 4.08
CA LEU A 119 -7.39 -1.54 3.62
C LEU A 119 -6.81 -2.41 4.75
N GLY A 120 -6.71 -1.87 5.97
CA GLY A 120 -6.19 -2.56 7.13
C GLY A 120 -4.68 -2.75 7.07
N ALA A 121 -4.21 -3.87 7.62
CA ALA A 121 -2.80 -4.21 7.71
C ALA A 121 -2.45 -5.48 6.92
N ILE A 122 -1.24 -5.50 6.37
CA ILE A 122 -0.67 -6.67 5.69
C ILE A 122 0.79 -6.90 6.11
N ASP A 123 1.16 -8.16 6.27
CA ASP A 123 2.50 -8.56 6.72
C ASP A 123 3.38 -8.94 5.52
N LEU A 124 4.45 -8.18 5.29
CA LEU A 124 5.43 -8.53 4.27
C LEU A 124 6.21 -9.78 4.66
N ALA A 125 6.30 -10.72 3.72
CA ALA A 125 7.15 -11.90 3.83
C ALA A 125 8.03 -12.03 2.59
N LEU A 126 9.16 -12.74 2.71
CA LEU A 126 9.97 -13.06 1.53
C LEU A 126 9.13 -13.78 0.48
N ALA A 127 9.29 -13.36 -0.77
CA ALA A 127 8.62 -13.99 -1.90
C ALA A 127 9.01 -15.49 -1.98
N PRO A 128 8.04 -16.39 -2.20
CA PRO A 128 8.26 -17.84 -2.26
C PRO A 128 9.04 -18.25 -3.51
#